data_AF-A0A5J4Q782-F1
#
_entry.id   AF-A0A5J4Q782-F1
#
_cell.length_a   1.000
_cell.length_b   1.000
_cell.length_c   1.000
_cell.angle_alpha   90.00
_cell.angle_beta   90.00
_cell.angle_gamma   90.00
#
_symmetry.space_group_name_H-M   'P 1'
#
loop_
_entity.id
_entity.type
_entity.pdbx_description
1 polymer ?
#
loop_
_entity_poly.entity_id
_entity_poly.type
_entity_poly.pdbx_seq_one_letter_code
_entity_poly.pdbx_strand_id
1 'polypeptide(L)'
;AIVVNILMNKLRKAAKQYNIKEIAIAGGVSANTGLRNAFREHADKYGWNIFIPKFSFTTDNAAMVAITGYFKYQNKDFCSMELPAYSRVGLRVEN
;
A
#
# COMPACT_ATOMS: atom_id res chain seq x y z
N ALA A 1 14.99 -2.47 -16.30
CA ALA A 1 14.85 -2.68 -14.85
C ALA A 1 15.22 -1.46 -13.98
N ILE A 2 15.21 -0.23 -14.51
CA ILE A 2 15.65 0.97 -13.75
C ILE A 2 14.62 1.37 -12.68
N VAL A 3 13.33 1.41 -13.04
CA VAL A 3 12.25 1.84 -12.13
C VAL A 3 12.16 0.95 -10.89
N VAL A 4 12.16 -0.38 -11.07
CA VAL A 4 12.11 -1.34 -9.96
C VAL A 4 13.29 -1.14 -9.00
N ASN A 5 14.50 -0.98 -9.53
CA ASN A 5 15.69 -0.74 -8.71
C ASN A 5 15.57 0.56 -7.90
N ILE A 6 15.06 1.64 -8.51
CA ILE A 6 14.84 2.91 -7.80
C ILE A 6 13.83 2.73 -6.67
N LEU A 7 12.71 2.05 -6.91
CA LEU A 7 11.69 1.78 -5.90
C LEU A 7 12.26 0.94 -4.75
N MET A 8 13.00 -0.14 -5.04
CA MET A 8 13.61 -1.00 -4.02
C MET A 8 14.68 -0.27 -3.22
N ASN A 9 15.46 0.60 -3.86
CA ASN A 9 16.44 1.44 -3.17
C ASN A 9 15.77 2.38 -2.16
N LYS A 10 14.65 3.03 -2.55
CA LYS A 10 13.89 3.92 -1.66
C LYS A 10 13.23 3.12 -0.52
N LEU A 11 12.64 1.98 -0.84
CA LEU A 11 11.99 1.12 0.14
C LEU A 11 12.99 0.63 1.20
N ARG A 12 14.16 0.14 0.80
CA ARG A 12 15.22 -0.28 1.76
C ARG A 12 15.66 0.86 2.67
N LYS A 13 15.82 2.06 2.13
CA LYS A 13 16.17 3.25 2.92
C LYS A 13 15.09 3.56 3.96
N ALA A 14 13.82 3.57 3.56
CA ALA A 14 12.69 3.80 4.46
C ALA A 14 12.59 2.70 5.52
N ALA A 15 12.67 1.42 5.13
CA ALA A 15 12.59 0.29 6.04
C ALA A 15 13.67 0.34 7.13
N LYS A 16 14.91 0.69 6.73
CA LYS A 16 16.02 0.89 7.68
C LYS A 16 15.80 2.10 8.57
N GLN A 17 15.35 3.22 8.01
CA GLN A 17 15.14 4.47 8.75
C GLN A 17 14.06 4.33 9.84
N TYR A 18 12.95 3.67 9.52
CA TYR A 18 11.82 3.48 10.43
C TYR A 18 11.86 2.16 11.20
N ASN A 19 12.92 1.36 11.01
CA ASN A 19 13.10 0.05 11.64
C ASN A 19 11.89 -0.88 11.49
N ILE A 20 11.31 -0.94 10.29
CA ILE A 20 10.14 -1.77 9.98
C ILE A 20 10.52 -3.03 9.20
N LYS A 21 9.78 -4.11 9.44
CA LYS A 21 9.89 -5.38 8.72
C LYS A 21 8.61 -5.79 8.00
N GLU A 22 7.48 -5.17 8.35
CA GLU A 22 6.19 -5.37 7.70
C GLU A 22 6.09 -4.43 6.49
N ILE A 23 5.97 -5.00 5.29
CA ILE A 23 5.98 -4.22 4.05
C ILE A 23 4.83 -4.66 3.15
N ALA A 24 3.91 -3.73 2.87
CA ALA A 24 2.84 -3.93 1.91
C ALA A 24 3.10 -3.16 0.60
N ILE A 25 2.58 -3.69 -0.50
CA ILE A 25 2.54 -2.99 -1.79
C ILE A 25 1.10 -2.89 -2.30
N ALA A 26 0.74 -1.73 -2.85
CA ALA A 26 -0.59 -1.46 -3.40
C ALA A 26 -0.50 -0.64 -4.69
N GLY A 27 -1.67 -0.40 -5.32
CA GLY A 27 -1.81 0.36 -6.57
C GLY A 27 -1.49 -0.46 -7.81
N GLY A 28 -1.92 0.01 -8.99
CA GLY A 28 -1.88 -0.78 -10.23
C GLY A 28 -0.49 -1.29 -10.62
N VAL A 29 0.57 -0.51 -10.34
CA VAL A 29 1.97 -0.89 -10.61
C VAL A 29 2.41 -2.11 -9.79
N SER A 30 1.74 -2.40 -8.66
CA SER A 30 1.98 -3.61 -7.87
C SER A 30 1.62 -4.89 -8.62
N ALA A 31 0.89 -4.82 -9.74
CA ALA A 31 0.67 -5.95 -10.65
C ALA A 31 1.92 -6.31 -11.48
N ASN A 32 2.98 -5.50 -11.46
CA ASN A 32 4.18 -5.80 -12.25
C ASN A 32 4.94 -7.01 -11.69
N THR A 33 5.11 -8.06 -12.50
CA THR A 33 5.80 -9.30 -12.09
C THR A 33 7.25 -9.06 -11.67
N GLY A 34 7.98 -8.19 -12.37
CA GLY A 34 9.36 -7.85 -12.02
C GLY A 34 9.47 -7.19 -10.64
N LEU A 35 8.53 -6.28 -10.33
CA LEU A 35 8.45 -5.65 -9.01
C LEU A 35 8.09 -6.66 -7.92
N ARG A 36 7.13 -7.55 -8.17
CA ARG A 36 6.76 -8.63 -7.22
C ARG A 36 7.92 -9.56 -6.91
N ASN A 37 8.69 -9.94 -7.93
CA ASN A 37 9.87 -10.80 -7.75
C ASN A 37 10.95 -10.08 -6.93
N ALA A 38 11.21 -8.80 -7.21
CA ALA A 38 12.15 -8.01 -6.43
C ALA A 38 11.73 -7.89 -4.95
N PHE A 39 10.44 -7.72 -4.66
CA PHE A 39 9.91 -7.73 -3.28
C PHE A 39 10.21 -9.04 -2.56
N ARG A 40 9.98 -10.20 -3.21
CA ARG A 40 10.25 -11.52 -2.63
C ARG A 40 11.73 -11.71 -2.33
N GLU A 41 12.59 -11.41 -3.30
CA GLU A 41 14.05 -11.50 -3.12
C GLU A 41 14.52 -10.63 -1.95
N HIS A 42 13.99 -9.42 -1.83
CA HIS A 42 14.33 -8.52 -0.73
C HIS A 42 13.76 -8.98 0.61
N ALA A 43 12.57 -9.58 0.61
CA ALA A 43 11.98 -10.17 1.80
C ALA A 43 12.90 -11.24 2.39
N ASP A 44 13.38 -12.16 1.55
CA ASP A 44 14.31 -13.22 1.96
C ASP A 44 15.63 -12.64 2.46
N LYS A 45 16.17 -11.65 1.74
CA LYS A 45 17.46 -11.02 2.05
C LYS A 45 17.47 -10.19 3.34
N TYR A 46 16.37 -9.51 3.64
CA TYR A 46 16.28 -8.55 4.74
C TYR A 46 15.36 -9.02 5.88
N GLY A 47 14.80 -10.22 5.78
CA GLY A 47 13.86 -10.76 6.76
C GLY A 47 12.59 -9.93 6.89
N TRP A 48 12.04 -9.49 5.76
CA TRP A 48 10.79 -8.73 5.73
C TRP A 48 9.59 -9.65 5.57
N ASN A 49 8.50 -9.30 6.24
CA ASN A 49 7.18 -9.86 5.99
C ASN A 49 6.50 -9.01 4.91
N ILE A 50 6.18 -9.62 3.78
CA ILE A 50 5.63 -8.92 2.62
C ILE A 50 4.16 -9.24 2.38
N PHE A 51 3.38 -8.20 2.09
CA PHE A 51 1.96 -8.30 1.76
C PHE A 51 1.74 -7.84 0.32
N ILE A 52 1.52 -8.81 -0.57
CA ILE A 52 1.27 -8.57 -1.98
C ILE A 52 -0.17 -9.00 -2.31
N PRO A 53 -1.08 -8.08 -2.70
CA PRO A 53 -2.44 -8.45 -3.04
C PRO A 53 -2.53 -9.28 -4.32
N LYS A 54 -3.61 -10.05 -4.44
CA LYS A 54 -4.01 -10.71 -5.71
C LYS A 54 -4.18 -9.64 -6.80
N PHE A 55 -3.91 -9.98 -8.06
CA PHE A 55 -4.00 -9.05 -9.20
C PHE A 55 -5.38 -8.37 -9.30
N SER A 56 -6.47 -9.08 -9.02
CA SER A 56 -7.83 -8.53 -9.01
C SER A 56 -8.04 -7.39 -8.01
N PHE A 57 -7.12 -7.21 -7.05
CA PHE A 57 -7.19 -6.19 -6.00
C PHE A 57 -6.08 -5.14 -6.10
N THR A 58 -5.26 -5.15 -7.16
CA THR A 58 -4.16 -4.19 -7.31
C THR A 58 -4.58 -2.86 -7.91
N THR A 59 -5.58 -2.87 -8.81
CA THR A 59 -6.12 -1.67 -9.45
C THR A 59 -7.35 -1.18 -8.70
N ASP A 60 -7.83 0.02 -9.03
CA ASP A 60 -9.02 0.59 -8.41
C ASP A 60 -10.22 -0.36 -8.55
N ASN A 61 -10.87 -0.67 -7.43
CA ASN A 61 -12.00 -1.59 -7.36
C ASN A 61 -12.92 -1.26 -6.18
N ALA A 62 -14.19 -1.65 -6.26
CA ALA A 62 -15.17 -1.38 -5.20
C ALA A 62 -14.88 -2.17 -3.90
N ALA A 63 -14.17 -3.32 -3.97
CA ALA A 63 -13.87 -4.11 -2.79
C ALA A 63 -12.95 -3.35 -1.81
N MET A 64 -11.97 -2.59 -2.32
CA MET A 64 -11.10 -1.76 -1.48
C MET A 64 -11.87 -0.62 -0.79
N VAL A 65 -12.90 -0.08 -1.47
CA VAL A 65 -13.78 0.94 -0.90
C VAL A 65 -14.66 0.31 0.19
N ALA A 66 -15.24 -0.86 -0.06
CA ALA A 66 -16.09 -1.57 0.89
C ALA A 66 -15.35 -1.95 2.18
N ILE A 67 -14.13 -2.52 2.07
CA ILE A 67 -13.35 -2.89 3.27
C ILE A 67 -12.89 -1.66 4.06
N THR A 68 -12.58 -0.55 3.38
CA THR A 68 -12.27 0.73 4.04
C THR A 68 -13.49 1.25 4.80
N GLY A 69 -14.68 1.19 4.19
CA GLY A 69 -15.94 1.55 4.84
C GLY A 69 -16.26 0.66 6.05
N TYR A 70 -16.00 -0.64 5.95
CA TYR A 70 -16.15 -1.58 7.08
C TYR A 70 -15.24 -1.19 8.26
N PHE A 71 -13.96 -0.93 8.04
CA PHE A 71 -13.05 -0.52 9.13
C PHE A 71 -13.42 0.85 9.71
N LYS A 72 -13.84 1.82 8.88
CA LYS A 72 -14.37 3.11 9.36
C LYS A 72 -15.61 2.93 10.23
N TYR A 73 -16.55 2.07 9.82
CA TYR A 73 -17.74 1.72 10.60
C TYR A 73 -17.38 1.13 11.97
N GLN A 74 -16.45 0.16 12.01
CA GLN A 74 -15.98 -0.43 13.26
C GLN A 74 -15.35 0.62 14.19
N ASN A 75 -14.65 1.60 13.62
CA ASN A 75 -14.04 2.71 14.35
C ASN A 75 -15.01 3.86 14.67
N LYS A 76 -16.30 3.73 14.31
CA LYS A 76 -17.32 4.79 14.43
C LYS A 76 -16.95 6.10 13.71
N ASP A 77 -16.13 6.01 12.67
CA ASP A 77 -15.72 7.12 11.81
C ASP A 77 -16.75 7.32 10.69
N PHE A 78 -17.80 8.07 10.98
CA PHE A 78 -18.89 8.39 10.06
C PHE A 78 -18.71 9.78 9.44
N CYS A 79 -19.22 9.97 8.22
CA CYS A 79 -19.30 11.29 7.58
C CYS A 79 -20.73 11.84 7.55
N SER A 80 -20.85 13.17 7.49
CA SER A 80 -22.13 13.84 7.22
C SER A 80 -22.62 13.52 5.80
N MET A 81 -23.94 13.45 5.61
CA MET A 81 -24.57 13.32 4.29
C MET A 81 -24.32 14.53 3.38
N GLU A 82 -23.94 15.67 3.96
CA GLU A 82 -23.62 16.91 3.23
C GLU A 82 -22.15 16.98 2.78
N LEU A 83 -21.32 15.98 3.12
CA LEU A 83 -19.90 16.01 2.81
C LEU A 83 -19.68 16.01 1.28
N PRO A 84 -19.06 17.05 0.70
CA PRO A 84 -18.86 17.12 -0.74
C PRO A 84 -17.73 16.19 -1.19
N ALA A 85 -17.71 15.90 -2.50
CA ALA A 85 -16.57 15.24 -3.11
C ALA A 85 -15.39 16.23 -3.24
N TYR A 86 -14.17 15.75 -2.93
CA TYR A 86 -12.94 16.52 -3.08
C TYR A 86 -12.06 15.90 -4.17
N SER A 87 -11.64 16.70 -5.15
CA SER A 87 -10.72 16.25 -6.21
C SER A 87 -9.28 16.09 -5.74
N ARG A 88 -8.93 16.70 -4.60
CA ARG A 88 -7.63 16.60 -3.95
C ARG A 88 -7.83 16.30 -2.48
N VAL A 89 -7.40 15.12 -2.07
CA VAL A 89 -7.42 14.67 -0.67
C VAL A 89 -5.98 14.36 -0.28
N GLY A 90 -5.51 14.94 0.82
CA GLY A 90 -4.22 14.59 1.41
C GLY A 90 -4.33 13.28 2.21
N LEU A 91 -3.27 12.47 2.22
CA LEU A 91 -3.17 11.38 3.17
C LEU A 91 -3.05 11.97 4.58
N ARG A 92 -4.04 11.74 5.43
CA ARG A 92 -3.95 12.07 6.85
C ARG A 92 -3.07 10.99 7.49
N VAL A 93 -1.85 11.35 7.88
CA VAL A 93 -1.06 10.56 8.81
C VAL A 93 -1.41 11.12 10.18
N GLU A 94 -2.23 10.40 10.94
CA GLU A 94 -2.42 10.72 12.36
C GLU A 94 -1.09 10.39 13.07
N ASN A 95 -0.58 11.35 13.85
CA ASN A 95 0.58 11.15 14.73
C ASN A 95 0.14 10.47 16.02
#